data_AF-A0A939VW69-F1
#
_entry.id   AF-A0A939VW69-F1
#
_cell.length_a   1.000
_cell.length_b   1.000
_cell.length_c   1.000
_cell.angle_alpha   90.00
_cell.angle_beta   90.00
_cell.angle_gamma   90.00
#
_symmetry.space_group_name_H-M   'P 1'
#
loop_
_entity.id
_entity.type
_entity.pdbx_description
1 polymer ?
#
loop_
_entity_poly.entity_id
_entity_poly.type
_entity_poly.pdbx_seq_one_letter_code
_entity_poly.pdbx_strand_id
1 'polypeptide(L)'
;MKKTIFAALALFALTGCATRLPEEELRLTRERLDKYLFSEENLTQSEMTIMSEYLLRLARMEQYMIEYRIWNQPGYEKIEKQFMADCELWNKKLEEEARKPSEYEGGSMEPMDRNLRMTDLVRKRIEELKTKWLAKP
;
A
#
# COMPACT_ATOMS: atom_id res chain seq x y z
N MET A 1 27.87 -6.19 0.32
CA MET A 1 26.65 -5.35 0.25
C MET A 1 25.47 -5.96 -0.52
N LYS A 2 25.64 -6.72 -1.62
CA LYS A 2 24.49 -7.34 -2.31
C LYS A 2 23.75 -8.45 -1.52
N LYS A 3 24.39 -9.08 -0.52
CA LYS A 3 23.83 -10.24 0.21
C LYS A 3 22.77 -9.86 1.26
N THR A 4 22.80 -8.66 1.82
CA THR A 4 21.90 -8.22 2.90
C THR A 4 20.52 -7.81 2.39
N ILE A 5 20.42 -7.16 1.22
CA ILE A 5 19.14 -6.79 0.62
C ILE A 5 18.36 -8.04 0.17
N PHE A 6 19.04 -9.00 -0.46
CA PHE A 6 18.44 -10.29 -0.80
C PHE A 6 18.08 -11.13 0.43
N ALA A 7 18.86 -11.04 1.52
CA ALA A 7 18.52 -11.70 2.78
C ALA A 7 17.30 -11.06 3.46
N ALA A 8 17.15 -9.73 3.42
CA ALA A 8 15.96 -9.04 3.93
C ALA A 8 14.71 -9.42 3.12
N LEU A 9 14.80 -9.39 1.79
CA LEU A 9 13.73 -9.85 0.88
C LEU A 9 13.38 -11.34 1.08
N ALA A 10 14.37 -12.20 1.33
CA ALA A 10 14.15 -13.62 1.62
C ALA A 10 13.53 -13.86 3.01
N LEU A 11 13.88 -13.05 4.02
CA LEU A 11 13.25 -13.07 5.34
C LEU A 11 11.78 -12.60 5.29
N PHE A 12 11.43 -11.68 4.39
CA PHE A 12 10.05 -11.29 4.12
C PHE A 12 9.24 -12.42 3.46
N ALA A 13 9.86 -13.27 2.65
CA ALA A 13 9.17 -14.38 1.96
C ALA A 13 8.96 -15.64 2.84
N LEU A 14 9.72 -15.82 3.92
CA LEU A 14 9.81 -17.11 4.64
C LEU A 14 9.09 -17.19 6.00
N THR A 15 8.39 -16.14 6.47
CA THR A 15 7.84 -16.11 7.84
C THR A 15 6.31 -16.10 7.97
N GLY A 16 5.55 -16.45 6.93
CA GLY A 16 4.08 -16.28 6.96
C GLY A 16 3.23 -17.30 6.20
N CYS A 17 3.65 -18.56 6.03
CA CYS A 17 2.82 -19.55 5.34
C CYS A 17 2.10 -20.47 6.32
N ALA A 18 0.85 -20.13 6.70
CA ALA A 18 -0.31 -21.06 6.78
C ALA A 18 -1.53 -20.53 7.56
N THR A 19 -1.42 -19.46 8.38
CA THR A 19 -2.51 -19.08 9.31
C THR A 19 -3.05 -17.65 9.18
N ARG A 20 -2.38 -16.75 8.46
CA ARG A 20 -2.82 -15.35 8.30
C ARG A 20 -3.51 -15.11 6.98
N LEU A 21 -4.50 -14.22 6.99
CA LEU A 21 -5.10 -13.72 5.75
C LEU A 21 -4.01 -12.98 4.94
N PRO A 22 -3.97 -13.12 3.60
CA PRO A 22 -2.97 -12.43 2.77
C PRO A 22 -2.91 -10.91 3.01
N GLU A 23 -4.05 -10.29 3.33
CA GLU A 23 -4.15 -8.87 3.72
C GLU A 23 -3.29 -8.53 4.94
N GLU A 24 -3.29 -9.39 5.95
CA GLU A 24 -2.56 -9.15 7.19
C GLU A 24 -1.05 -9.28 6.98
N GLU A 25 -0.60 -10.22 6.18
CA GLU A 25 0.82 -10.35 5.81
C GLU A 25 1.30 -9.14 4.98
N LEU A 26 0.47 -8.65 4.06
CA LEU A 26 0.76 -7.42 3.32
C LEU A 26 0.86 -6.21 4.25
N ARG A 27 -0.07 -6.07 5.20
CA ARG A 27 -0.06 -5.00 6.20
C ARG A 27 1.21 -5.05 7.05
N LEU A 28 1.55 -6.22 7.61
CA LEU A 28 2.74 -6.39 8.45
C LEU A 28 4.03 -6.12 7.67
N THR A 29 4.10 -6.58 6.42
CA THR A 29 5.23 -6.32 5.53
C THR A 29 5.36 -4.83 5.24
N ARG A 30 4.25 -4.16 4.94
CA ARG A 30 4.20 -2.70 4.74
C ARG A 30 4.65 -1.95 5.98
N GLU A 31 4.14 -2.29 7.16
CA GLU A 31 4.51 -1.65 8.44
C GLU A 31 6.00 -1.82 8.78
N ARG A 32 6.57 -3.01 8.50
CA ARG A 32 8.00 -3.26 8.67
C ARG A 32 8.85 -2.43 7.71
N LEU A 33 8.44 -2.32 6.44
CA LEU A 33 9.14 -1.51 5.45
C LEU A 33 9.03 -0.02 5.75
N ASP A 34 7.85 0.45 6.15
CA ASP A 34 7.58 1.83 6.60
C ASP A 34 8.54 2.20 7.75
N LYS A 35 8.59 1.34 8.78
CA LYS A 35 9.51 1.52 9.90
C LYS A 35 10.96 1.57 9.43
N TYR A 36 11.39 0.62 8.60
CA TYR A 36 12.78 0.55 8.13
C TYR A 36 13.18 1.81 7.36
N LEU A 37 12.31 2.32 6.49
CA LEU A 37 12.56 3.52 5.69
C LEU A 37 12.80 4.76 6.55
N PHE A 38 12.11 4.89 7.69
CA PHE A 38 12.21 6.06 8.58
C PHE A 38 13.14 5.88 9.79
N SER A 39 13.60 4.66 10.08
CA SER A 39 14.47 4.37 11.23
C SER A 39 15.93 4.08 10.90
N GLU A 40 16.24 3.74 9.65
CA GLU A 40 17.61 3.43 9.23
C GLU A 40 18.36 4.71 8.84
N GLU A 41 19.47 4.98 9.52
CA GLU A 41 20.22 6.24 9.37
C GLU A 41 21.11 6.26 8.12
N ASN A 42 21.39 5.10 7.51
CA ASN A 42 22.41 4.95 6.46
C ASN A 42 21.85 4.62 5.07
N LEU A 43 20.59 4.97 4.80
CA LEU A 43 19.99 4.73 3.49
C LEU A 43 20.44 5.77 2.48
N THR A 44 20.93 5.31 1.33
CA THR A 44 21.16 6.20 0.19
C THR A 44 19.82 6.69 -0.38
N GLN A 45 19.83 7.83 -1.05
CA GLN A 45 18.65 8.37 -1.72
C GLN A 45 18.02 7.40 -2.72
N SER A 46 18.85 6.66 -3.46
CA SER A 46 18.36 5.64 -4.40
C SER A 46 17.66 4.50 -3.68
N GLU A 47 18.18 4.05 -2.55
CA GLU A 47 17.56 2.99 -1.75
C GLU A 47 16.23 3.46 -1.15
N MET A 48 16.18 4.69 -0.61
CA MET A 48 14.93 5.27 -0.11
C MET A 48 13.86 5.37 -1.21
N THR A 49 14.27 5.77 -2.42
CA THR A 49 13.36 5.84 -3.58
C THR A 49 12.81 4.46 -3.93
N ILE A 50 13.68 3.46 -4.06
CA ILE A 50 13.27 2.07 -4.35
C ILE A 50 12.33 1.54 -3.26
N MET A 51 12.66 1.77 -1.99
CA MET A 51 11.83 1.30 -0.88
C MET A 51 10.48 2.00 -0.82
N SER A 52 10.41 3.31 -1.08
CA SER A 52 9.13 4.03 -1.17
C SER A 52 8.23 3.46 -2.28
N GLU A 53 8.81 3.01 -3.40
CA GLU A 53 8.06 2.37 -4.48
C GLU A 53 7.50 1.02 -4.04
N TYR A 54 8.31 0.20 -3.37
CA TYR A 54 7.84 -1.07 -2.79
C TYR A 54 6.76 -0.85 -1.73
N LEU A 55 6.89 0.18 -0.91
CA LEU A 55 5.91 0.54 0.10
C LEU A 55 4.55 0.87 -0.53
N LEU A 56 4.55 1.68 -1.59
CA LEU A 56 3.35 1.99 -2.36
C LEU A 56 2.74 0.74 -3.00
N ARG A 57 3.57 -0.14 -3.60
CA ARG A 57 3.11 -1.40 -4.20
C ARG A 57 2.44 -2.30 -3.16
N LEU A 58 3.04 -2.45 -1.97
CA LEU A 58 2.46 -3.23 -0.87
C LEU A 58 1.12 -2.64 -0.40
N ALA A 59 1.02 -1.31 -0.27
CA ALA A 59 -0.23 -0.65 0.08
C ALA A 59 -1.34 -0.90 -0.96
N ARG A 60 -1.00 -0.85 -2.26
CA ARG A 60 -1.95 -1.13 -3.35
C ARG A 60 -2.39 -2.60 -3.38
N MET A 61 -1.48 -3.52 -3.09
CA MET A 61 -1.82 -4.94 -2.93
C MET A 61 -2.74 -5.16 -1.73
N GLU A 62 -2.48 -4.55 -0.57
CA GLU A 62 -3.35 -4.63 0.61
C GLU A 62 -4.75 -4.10 0.29
N GLN A 63 -4.84 -2.92 -0.35
CA GLN A 63 -6.11 -2.35 -0.80
C GLN A 63 -6.87 -3.31 -1.72
N TYR A 64 -6.21 -3.88 -2.73
CA TYR A 64 -6.82 -4.84 -3.65
C TYR A 64 -7.36 -6.08 -2.92
N MET A 65 -6.61 -6.62 -1.94
CA MET A 65 -7.07 -7.77 -1.17
C MET A 65 -8.34 -7.45 -0.37
N ILE A 66 -8.49 -6.23 0.14
CA ILE A 66 -9.70 -5.80 0.84
C ILE A 66 -10.87 -5.63 -0.13
N GLU A 67 -10.65 -5.00 -1.28
CA GLU A 67 -11.66 -4.89 -2.33
C GLU A 67 -12.14 -6.28 -2.78
N TYR A 68 -11.20 -7.21 -2.95
CA TYR A 68 -11.51 -8.61 -3.23
C TYR A 68 -12.39 -9.25 -2.16
N ARG A 69 -12.12 -9.00 -0.88
CA ARG A 69 -12.99 -9.49 0.21
C ARG A 69 -14.38 -8.89 0.14
N ILE A 70 -14.51 -7.60 -0.18
CA ILE A 70 -15.80 -6.92 -0.34
C ILE A 70 -16.59 -7.53 -1.51
N TRP A 71 -15.95 -7.76 -2.65
CA TRP A 71 -16.60 -8.42 -3.80
C TRP A 71 -17.13 -9.81 -3.48
N ASN A 72 -16.48 -10.52 -2.56
CA ASN A 72 -16.81 -11.91 -2.21
C ASN A 72 -17.59 -12.05 -0.90
N GLN A 73 -18.02 -10.95 -0.28
CA GLN A 73 -18.80 -11.03 0.96
C GLN A 73 -20.26 -11.37 0.68
N PRO A 74 -20.97 -12.07 1.60
CA PRO A 74 -22.39 -12.31 1.47
C PRO A 74 -23.18 -10.99 1.35
N GLY A 75 -24.09 -10.91 0.38
CA GLY A 75 -24.89 -9.71 0.17
C GLY A 75 -24.23 -8.64 -0.70
N TYR A 76 -23.08 -8.92 -1.32
CA TYR A 76 -22.39 -8.00 -2.24
C TYR A 76 -23.33 -7.45 -3.32
N GLU A 77 -24.23 -8.27 -3.85
CA GLU A 77 -25.20 -7.88 -4.89
C GLU A 77 -26.07 -6.69 -4.49
N LYS A 78 -26.27 -6.47 -3.18
CA LYS A 78 -27.07 -5.35 -2.66
C LYS A 78 -26.30 -4.05 -2.60
N ILE A 79 -24.96 -4.11 -2.58
CA ILE A 79 -24.07 -2.94 -2.46
C ILE A 79 -23.24 -2.68 -3.71
N GLU A 80 -23.20 -3.63 -4.66
CA GLU A 80 -22.33 -3.62 -5.84
C GLU A 80 -22.34 -2.27 -6.55
N LYS A 81 -23.53 -1.75 -6.88
CA LYS A 81 -23.64 -0.48 -7.59
C LYS A 81 -23.03 0.69 -6.82
N GLN A 82 -23.27 0.79 -5.51
CA GLN A 82 -22.67 1.87 -4.72
C GLN A 82 -21.16 1.66 -4.52
N PHE A 83 -20.71 0.41 -4.37
CA PHE A 83 -19.30 0.10 -4.20
C PHE A 83 -18.49 0.41 -5.47
N MET A 84 -19.00 0.04 -6.64
CA MET A 84 -18.34 0.35 -7.91
C MET A 84 -18.24 1.85 -8.16
N ALA A 85 -19.30 2.61 -7.87
CA ALA A 85 -19.25 4.08 -7.95
C ALA A 85 -18.22 4.69 -6.98
N ASP A 86 -18.09 4.12 -5.78
CA ASP A 86 -17.09 4.50 -4.78
C ASP A 86 -15.66 4.18 -5.26
N CYS A 87 -15.45 3.04 -5.93
CA CYS A 87 -14.17 2.68 -6.57
C CYS A 87 -13.82 3.61 -7.75
N GLU A 88 -14.79 4.00 -8.57
CA GLU A 88 -14.57 4.97 -9.66
C GLU A 88 -14.17 6.35 -9.13
N LEU A 89 -14.85 6.83 -8.10
CA LEU A 89 -14.51 8.10 -7.44
C LEU A 89 -13.10 8.04 -6.83
N TRP A 90 -12.78 6.91 -6.20
CA TRP A 90 -11.46 6.66 -5.66
C TRP A 90 -10.36 6.67 -6.75
N ASN A 91 -10.59 6.03 -7.90
CA ASN A 91 -9.62 6.03 -9.00
C ASN A 91 -9.35 7.45 -9.52
N LYS A 92 -10.39 8.30 -9.61
CA LYS A 92 -10.21 9.72 -9.96
C LYS A 92 -9.35 10.45 -8.92
N LYS A 93 -9.61 10.26 -7.63
CA LYS A 93 -8.81 10.84 -6.54
C LYS A 93 -7.35 10.39 -6.59
N LEU A 94 -7.11 9.12 -6.92
CA LEU A 94 -5.77 8.56 -7.07
C LEU A 94 -5.02 9.20 -8.25
N GLU A 95 -5.68 9.36 -9.39
CA GLU A 95 -5.11 10.05 -10.55
C GLU A 95 -4.80 11.52 -10.27
N GLU A 96 -5.71 12.23 -9.61
CA GLU A 96 -5.51 13.61 -9.20
C GLU A 96 -4.30 13.75 -8.27
N GLU A 97 -4.18 12.86 -7.27
CA GLU A 97 -3.04 12.87 -6.35
C GLU A 97 -1.71 12.58 -7.05
N ALA A 98 -1.71 11.65 -8.00
CA ALA A 98 -0.53 11.27 -8.78
C ALA A 98 -0.03 12.40 -9.68
N ARG A 99 -0.93 13.30 -10.12
CA ARG A 99 -0.60 14.48 -10.94
C ARG A 99 -0.17 15.70 -10.13
N LYS A 100 -0.35 15.70 -8.80
CA LYS A 100 0.10 16.84 -7.98
C LYS A 100 1.63 16.95 -8.03
N PRO A 101 2.16 18.17 -8.25
CA PRO A 101 3.60 18.38 -8.24
C PRO A 101 4.17 18.03 -6.87
N SER A 102 5.39 17.49 -6.87
CA SER A 102 6.15 17.24 -5.65
C SER A 102 6.76 18.53 -5.12
N GLU A 103 6.97 18.60 -3.81
CA GLU A 103 7.80 19.67 -3.21
C GLU A 103 9.25 19.65 -3.75
N TYR A 104 9.67 18.53 -4.34
CA TYR A 104 11.00 18.30 -4.90
C TYR A 104 11.00 18.22 -6.44
N GLU A 105 10.02 18.84 -7.10
CA GLU A 105 9.85 18.79 -8.57
C GLU A 105 11.16 19.07 -9.33
N GLY A 106 11.51 18.19 -10.26
CA GLY A 106 12.76 18.22 -11.03
C GLY A 106 14.00 17.69 -10.28
N GLY A 107 13.84 17.31 -9.02
CA GLY A 107 14.88 16.75 -8.16
C GLY A 107 14.81 15.23 -8.01
N SER A 108 15.90 14.63 -7.52
CA SER A 108 16.00 13.18 -7.30
C SER A 108 15.09 12.65 -6.18
N MET A 109 14.53 13.53 -5.34
CA MET A 109 13.58 13.17 -4.26
C MET A 109 12.12 13.10 -4.73
N GLU A 110 11.80 13.67 -5.91
CA GLU A 110 10.43 13.72 -6.43
C GLU A 110 9.72 12.36 -6.45
N PRO A 111 10.34 11.26 -6.93
CA PRO A 111 9.66 9.97 -6.96
C PRO A 111 9.37 9.44 -5.56
N MET A 112 10.28 9.64 -4.60
CA MET A 112 10.11 9.21 -3.22
C MET A 112 8.97 9.97 -2.54
N ASP A 113 8.98 11.30 -2.64
CA ASP A 113 7.93 12.16 -2.09
C ASP A 113 6.55 11.76 -2.65
N ARG A 114 6.43 11.65 -3.98
CA ARG A 114 5.20 11.17 -4.63
C ARG A 114 4.76 9.81 -4.09
N ASN A 115 5.67 8.84 -3.98
CA ASN A 115 5.34 7.50 -3.51
C ASN A 115 4.83 7.49 -2.06
N LEU A 116 5.42 8.31 -1.19
CA LEU A 116 4.99 8.44 0.22
C LEU A 116 3.61 9.08 0.32
N ARG A 117 3.37 10.20 -0.38
CA ARG A 117 2.04 10.85 -0.43
C ARG A 117 0.95 9.89 -0.92
N MET A 118 1.25 9.13 -1.98
CA MET A 118 0.36 8.11 -2.53
C MET A 118 0.13 6.95 -1.55
N THR A 119 1.16 6.52 -0.82
CA THR A 119 1.04 5.47 0.19
C THR A 119 0.08 5.90 1.30
N ASP A 120 0.20 7.12 1.80
CA ASP A 120 -0.69 7.65 2.83
C ASP A 120 -2.13 7.76 2.35
N LEU A 121 -2.32 8.19 1.10
CA LEU A 121 -3.65 8.23 0.50
C LEU A 121 -4.27 6.82 0.43
N VAL A 122 -3.51 5.81 0.00
CA VAL A 122 -3.96 4.41 -0.05
C VAL A 122 -4.24 3.84 1.35
N ARG A 123 -3.43 4.18 2.36
CA ARG A 123 -3.70 3.79 3.77
C ARG A 123 -5.04 4.31 4.26
N LYS A 124 -5.37 5.57 3.97
CA LYS A 124 -6.70 6.14 4.32
C LYS A 124 -7.83 5.37 3.63
N ARG A 125 -7.65 5.03 2.35
CA ARG A 125 -8.61 4.21 1.61
C ARG A 125 -8.81 2.83 2.22
N ILE A 126 -7.74 2.17 2.63
CA ILE A 126 -7.80 0.87 3.30
C ILE A 126 -8.71 0.94 4.54
N GLU A 127 -8.56 1.97 5.38
CA GLU A 127 -9.40 2.15 6.56
C GLU A 127 -10.85 2.51 6.20
N GLU A 128 -11.08 3.34 5.19
CA GLU A 128 -12.42 3.62 4.66
C GLU A 128 -13.11 2.33 4.17
N LEU A 129 -12.40 1.49 3.42
CA LEU A 129 -12.93 0.21 2.94
C LEU A 129 -13.33 -0.73 4.08
N LYS A 130 -12.44 -0.86 5.09
CA LYS A 130 -12.69 -1.69 6.27
C LYS A 130 -13.88 -1.21 7.10
N THR A 131 -14.06 0.09 7.22
CA THR A 131 -15.11 0.68 8.07
C THR A 131 -16.46 0.79 7.38
N LYS A 132 -16.48 1.11 6.08
CA LYS A 132 -17.69 1.38 5.30
C LYS A 132 -18.28 0.14 4.65
N TRP A 133 -17.43 -0.75 4.13
CA TRP A 133 -17.85 -1.77 3.17
C TRP A 133 -17.69 -3.20 3.65
N LEU A 134 -16.70 -3.50 4.49
CA LEU A 134 -16.60 -4.83 5.08
C LEU A 134 -17.74 -5.05 6.07
N ALA A 135 -18.44 -6.18 5.91
CA ALA A 135 -19.38 -6.65 6.90
C ALA A 135 -18.67 -6.77 8.26
N LYS A 136 -19.30 -6.20 9.30
CA LYS A 136 -18.81 -6.39 10.67
C LYS A 136 -18.99 -7.87 11.04
N PRO A 137 -18.00 -8.47 11.72
CA PRO A 137 -18.12 -9.83 12.23
C PRO A 137 -19.30 -9.99 13.20
#